data_AF-A0A6J6LJA7-F1
#
_entry.id   AF-A0A6J6LJA7-F1
#
_cell.length_a   1.000
_cell.length_b   1.000
_cell.length_c   1.000
_cell.angle_alpha   90.00
_cell.angle_beta   90.00
_cell.angle_gamma   90.00
#
_symmetry.space_group_name_H-M   'P 1'
#
loop_
_entity.id
_entity.type
_entity.pdbx_description
1 polymer ?
#
loop_
_entity_poly.entity_id
_entity_poly.type
_entity_poly.pdbx_seq_one_letter_code
_entity_poly.pdbx_strand_id
1 'polypeptide(L)'
;MKTISMNRAVAVAVTALFIAGAGLAGCGGSGSKITVAQTLPTAWSSAAKKDVNAIARKIQGSDAKSCEQVVFLEPGNLAPAHLKYNWMIAPRAMADCDAFGNALEISTFESSKDRDAFVKERSESICRRAAAVNAPLPPFQWATGDKWSVQGDTRTGVNRVAKRLGGEASTYACPKNETLGWTTAGVATVRSVAKKITRSGIKCEGFALMEREAFLQGRDGAKTPTALGACVSTDDKALFVAGFGKGSMPKDDFVAEILSSKTVCASPSQAIIGPDWAAIVPAPIAPAAATATGGTLGATCGS
;
A
#
# COMPACT_ATOMS: atom_id res chain seq x y z
N MET A 1 27.17 -8.29 36.46
CA MET A 1 25.81 -7.73 36.58
C MET A 1 25.91 -6.25 36.90
N LYS A 2 25.62 -5.39 35.91
CA LYS A 2 25.49 -3.94 36.07
C LYS A 2 24.48 -3.46 35.02
N THR A 3 23.40 -2.90 35.52
CA THR A 3 22.35 -2.18 34.80
C THR A 3 22.96 -0.94 34.16
N ILE A 4 22.76 -0.74 32.85
CA ILE A 4 23.06 0.52 32.17
C ILE A 4 21.73 1.10 31.67
N SER A 5 21.27 2.15 32.35
CA SER A 5 20.20 3.02 31.88
C SER A 5 20.71 3.85 30.69
N MET A 6 19.94 3.94 29.61
CA MET A 6 20.16 4.95 28.57
C MET A 6 18.96 5.90 28.54
N ASN A 7 19.13 7.04 29.20
CA ASN A 7 18.45 8.27 28.84
C ASN A 7 19.05 8.80 27.54
N ARG A 8 18.20 9.14 26.56
CA ARG A 8 18.36 10.17 25.50
C ARG A 8 17.03 10.18 24.74
N ALA A 9 16.15 11.16 24.95
CA ALA A 9 16.18 12.44 24.26
C ALA A 9 16.31 12.27 22.73
N VAL A 10 15.17 12.10 22.04
CA VAL A 10 14.99 12.56 20.66
C VAL A 10 13.67 13.33 20.60
N ALA A 11 13.81 14.63 20.77
CA ALA A 11 12.80 15.61 20.43
C ALA A 11 12.69 15.71 18.90
N VAL A 12 11.45 15.83 18.43
CA VAL A 12 11.01 16.64 17.28
C VAL A 12 11.79 16.49 15.97
N ALA A 13 11.16 15.83 15.00
CA ALA A 13 11.34 16.14 13.59
C ALA A 13 9.97 16.13 12.89
N VAL A 14 9.18 17.18 13.18
CA VAL A 14 8.21 17.72 12.23
C VAL A 14 9.04 18.28 11.07
N THR A 15 9.25 17.47 10.03
CA THR A 15 9.86 17.98 8.80
C THR A 15 8.76 18.22 7.78
N ALA A 16 8.33 19.48 7.79
CA ALA A 16 7.72 20.21 6.70
C ALA A 16 7.94 19.59 5.29
N LEU A 17 6.83 19.20 4.65
CA LEU A 17 6.71 19.26 3.18
C LEU A 17 6.02 20.58 2.79
N PHE A 18 6.60 21.68 3.24
CA PHE A 18 6.38 23.03 2.73
C PHE A 18 7.75 23.57 2.28
N ILE A 19 8.06 23.42 0.99
CA ILE A 19 8.99 24.31 0.29
C ILE A 19 8.37 24.69 -1.06
N ALA A 20 8.23 26.00 -1.24
CA ALA A 20 7.81 26.74 -2.43
C ALA A 20 8.73 26.46 -3.63
N GLY A 21 8.24 26.39 -4.87
CA GLY A 21 7.98 27.52 -5.79
C GLY A 21 8.53 27.09 -7.16
N ALA A 22 7.86 27.27 -8.28
CA ALA A 22 7.81 28.51 -9.04
C ALA A 22 6.66 28.45 -10.07
N GLY A 23 6.12 29.62 -10.41
CA GLY A 23 4.90 29.77 -11.19
C GLY A 23 5.02 29.37 -12.66
N LEU A 24 3.86 29.00 -13.21
CA LEU A 24 3.48 29.35 -14.57
C LEU A 24 2.01 29.79 -14.53
N ALA A 25 1.79 31.09 -14.68
CA ALA A 25 0.58 31.60 -15.28
C ALA A 25 0.54 31.12 -16.74
N GLY A 26 -0.61 30.61 -17.20
CA GLY A 26 -0.75 30.15 -18.58
C GLY A 26 -2.09 29.49 -18.90
N CYS A 27 -3.09 30.33 -19.20
CA CYS A 27 -4.24 30.18 -20.09
C CYS A 27 -4.92 28.81 -20.32
N GLY A 28 -6.25 28.81 -20.05
CA GLY A 28 -7.24 28.51 -21.08
C GLY A 28 -7.82 27.09 -21.12
N GLY A 29 -8.90 26.87 -20.36
CA GLY A 29 -9.73 25.68 -20.51
C GLY A 29 -10.92 25.72 -19.56
N SER A 30 -12.01 26.36 -20.00
CA SER A 30 -13.30 26.37 -19.30
C SER A 30 -13.85 24.96 -19.12
N GLY A 31 -14.01 24.54 -17.87
CA GLY A 31 -14.81 23.41 -17.46
C GLY A 31 -15.27 23.65 -16.02
N SER A 32 -16.55 24.02 -15.87
CA SER A 32 -17.30 24.25 -14.63
C SER A 32 -16.51 24.29 -13.31
N LYS A 33 -16.25 25.51 -12.81
CA LYS A 33 -15.93 25.72 -11.40
C LYS A 33 -17.16 25.36 -10.56
N ILE A 34 -17.21 24.14 -10.04
CA ILE A 34 -18.04 23.86 -8.86
C ILE A 34 -17.43 24.69 -7.73
N THR A 35 -18.19 25.66 -7.26
CA THR A 35 -17.80 26.58 -6.19
C THR A 35 -17.72 25.81 -4.87
N VAL A 36 -16.54 25.25 -4.55
CA VAL A 36 -16.27 24.62 -3.24
C VAL A 36 -16.00 25.73 -2.23
N ALA A 37 -17.06 26.37 -1.75
CA ALA A 37 -17.01 27.26 -0.60
C ALA A 37 -17.33 26.46 0.68
N GLN A 38 -16.30 26.28 1.52
CA GLN A 38 -16.34 25.94 2.96
C GLN A 38 -17.17 24.71 3.39
N THR A 39 -16.56 23.52 3.36
CA THR A 39 -17.14 22.29 3.95
C THR A 39 -16.62 21.95 5.35
N LEU A 40 -15.51 22.54 5.80
CA LEU A 40 -14.96 22.29 7.13
C LEU A 40 -15.51 23.32 8.15
N PRO A 41 -15.93 22.88 9.36
CA PRO A 41 -16.35 23.79 10.42
C PRO A 41 -15.16 24.60 10.97
N THR A 42 -15.40 25.66 11.74
CA THR A 42 -14.31 26.40 12.41
C THR A 42 -13.68 25.63 13.57
N ALA A 43 -14.43 24.71 14.18
CA ALA A 43 -13.99 23.79 15.21
C ALA A 43 -14.84 22.51 15.17
N TRP A 44 -14.29 21.38 15.63
CA TRP A 44 -15.07 20.17 15.79
C TRP A 44 -16.04 20.28 16.96
N SER A 45 -17.26 19.79 16.78
CA SER A 45 -18.24 19.73 17.88
C SER A 45 -17.80 18.76 18.98
N SER A 46 -18.20 19.02 20.23
CA SER A 46 -17.91 18.12 21.35
C SER A 46 -18.47 16.71 21.13
N ALA A 47 -19.62 16.60 20.44
CA ALA A 47 -20.21 15.31 20.07
C ALA A 47 -19.30 14.54 19.11
N ALA A 48 -18.80 15.18 18.05
CA ALA A 48 -17.90 14.54 17.10
C ALA A 48 -16.55 14.15 17.74
N LYS A 49 -15.99 15.02 18.61
CA LYS A 49 -14.80 14.67 19.40
C LYS A 49 -15.04 13.47 20.32
N LYS A 50 -16.24 13.35 20.91
CA LYS A 50 -16.63 12.19 21.72
C LYS A 50 -16.67 10.90 20.91
N ASP A 51 -17.18 10.95 19.67
CA ASP A 51 -17.24 9.79 18.78
C ASP A 51 -15.82 9.30 18.41
N VAL A 52 -14.91 10.21 18.05
CA VAL A 52 -13.49 9.88 17.80
C VAL A 52 -12.82 9.28 19.03
N ASN A 53 -13.01 9.88 20.21
CA ASN A 53 -12.46 9.35 21.45
C ASN A 53 -13.02 7.97 21.81
N ALA A 54 -14.31 7.71 21.51
CA ALA A 54 -14.90 6.39 21.71
C ALA A 54 -14.27 5.33 20.78
N ILE A 55 -13.95 5.70 19.54
CA ILE A 55 -13.21 4.84 18.61
C ILE A 55 -11.78 4.59 19.13
N ALA A 56 -11.06 5.65 19.50
CA ALA A 56 -9.70 5.54 20.04
C ALA A 56 -9.63 4.64 21.28
N ARG A 57 -10.59 4.76 22.21
CA ARG A 57 -10.68 3.87 23.39
C ARG A 57 -10.94 2.40 23.03
N LYS A 58 -11.76 2.15 22.00
CA LYS A 58 -11.96 0.78 21.49
C LYS A 58 -10.70 0.25 20.80
N ILE A 59 -9.97 1.11 20.08
CA ILE A 59 -8.66 0.76 19.52
C ILE A 59 -7.68 0.46 20.64
N GLN A 60 -7.63 1.25 21.72
CA GLN A 60 -6.76 1.00 22.89
C GLN A 60 -7.04 -0.38 23.50
N GLY A 61 -8.30 -0.69 23.81
CA GLY A 61 -8.69 -1.97 24.40
C GLY A 61 -7.87 -2.29 25.65
N SER A 62 -7.24 -3.47 25.69
CA SER A 62 -6.33 -3.87 26.79
C SER A 62 -4.87 -3.42 26.59
N ASP A 63 -4.54 -2.79 25.46
CA ASP A 63 -3.19 -2.31 25.16
C ASP A 63 -3.10 -0.82 25.51
N ALA A 64 -2.67 -0.53 26.74
CA ALA A 64 -2.66 0.83 27.29
C ALA A 64 -1.84 1.83 26.45
N LYS A 65 -0.85 1.37 25.68
CA LYS A 65 -0.01 2.21 24.82
C LYS A 65 -0.70 2.61 23.51
N SER A 66 -1.67 1.82 23.05
CA SER A 66 -2.39 2.11 21.82
C SER A 66 -3.36 3.27 22.02
N CYS A 67 -3.22 4.31 21.22
CA CYS A 67 -3.97 5.56 21.29
C CYS A 67 -4.03 6.18 22.70
N GLU A 68 -2.91 6.11 23.43
CA GLU A 68 -2.73 6.79 24.71
C GLU A 68 -2.90 8.30 24.56
N GLN A 69 -2.40 8.86 23.45
CA GLN A 69 -2.59 10.26 23.08
C GLN A 69 -3.40 10.34 21.78
N VAL A 70 -4.52 11.07 21.84
CA VAL A 70 -5.36 11.38 20.68
C VAL A 70 -5.20 12.87 20.38
N VAL A 71 -4.69 13.17 19.20
CA VAL A 71 -4.40 14.54 18.74
C VAL A 71 -5.42 14.91 17.67
N PHE A 72 -6.35 15.82 18.00
CA PHE A 72 -7.35 16.27 17.02
C PHE A 72 -6.70 17.09 15.91
N LEU A 73 -6.98 16.69 14.66
CA LEU A 73 -6.61 17.44 13.47
C LEU A 73 -7.62 18.57 13.29
N GLU A 74 -7.38 19.71 13.94
CA GLU A 74 -8.33 20.83 13.93
C GLU A 74 -8.60 21.34 12.50
N PRO A 75 -9.83 21.77 12.19
CA PRO A 75 -10.24 22.09 10.81
C PRO A 75 -9.34 23.12 10.11
N GLY A 76 -8.84 24.11 10.86
CA GLY A 76 -7.94 25.14 10.33
C GLY A 76 -6.63 24.57 9.79
N ASN A 77 -6.14 23.46 10.36
CA ASN A 77 -4.93 22.77 9.91
C ASN A 77 -5.21 21.90 8.67
N LEU A 78 -6.46 21.47 8.49
CA LEU A 78 -6.89 20.66 7.37
C LEU A 78 -7.28 21.48 6.15
N ALA A 79 -7.69 22.75 6.32
CA ALA A 79 -8.16 23.58 5.21
C ALA A 79 -7.17 23.66 4.03
N PRO A 80 -5.85 23.84 4.21
CA PRO A 80 -4.89 23.80 3.09
C PRO A 80 -4.87 22.44 2.39
N ALA A 81 -4.91 21.34 3.15
CA ALA A 81 -4.94 19.99 2.59
C ALA A 81 -6.27 19.71 1.88
N HIS A 82 -7.41 20.16 2.42
CA HIS A 82 -8.71 20.04 1.80
C HIS A 82 -8.79 20.79 0.47
N LEU A 83 -8.32 22.04 0.42
CA LEU A 83 -8.26 22.83 -0.81
C LEU A 83 -7.28 22.22 -1.84
N LYS A 84 -6.15 21.69 -1.38
CA LYS A 84 -5.15 21.04 -2.24
C LYS A 84 -5.69 19.71 -2.77
N TYR A 85 -6.16 18.81 -1.93
CA TYR A 85 -6.57 17.46 -2.31
C TYR A 85 -8.05 17.37 -2.71
N ASN A 86 -8.82 18.46 -2.67
CA ASN A 86 -10.19 18.57 -3.21
C ASN A 86 -11.10 17.37 -2.91
N TRP A 87 -11.03 16.83 -1.70
CA TRP A 87 -11.98 15.84 -1.22
C TRP A 87 -13.24 16.61 -0.80
N MET A 88 -14.41 16.21 -1.31
CA MET A 88 -15.64 17.00 -1.20
C MET A 88 -16.40 16.76 0.11
N ILE A 89 -16.09 15.67 0.80
CA ILE A 89 -16.80 15.23 2.01
C ILE A 89 -16.01 15.55 3.28
N ALA A 90 -16.48 16.52 4.05
CA ALA A 90 -15.89 16.82 5.36
C ALA A 90 -16.30 15.77 6.42
N PRO A 91 -15.35 15.17 7.16
CA PRO A 91 -15.67 14.40 8.35
C PRO A 91 -16.19 15.32 9.44
N ARG A 92 -16.93 14.75 10.39
CA ARG A 92 -17.43 15.41 11.60
C ARG A 92 -16.31 15.76 12.58
N ALA A 93 -15.29 14.91 12.63
CA ALA A 93 -14.04 15.11 13.34
C ALA A 93 -12.95 14.17 12.82
N MET A 94 -11.70 14.60 12.96
CA MET A 94 -10.49 13.83 12.66
C MET A 94 -9.50 13.91 13.82
N ALA A 95 -8.78 12.82 14.08
CA ALA A 95 -7.67 12.82 15.01
C ALA A 95 -6.63 11.78 14.64
N ASP A 96 -5.39 12.03 15.06
CA ASP A 96 -4.30 11.08 14.98
C ASP A 96 -4.07 10.41 16.33
N CYS A 97 -3.65 9.15 16.31
CA CYS A 97 -3.06 8.47 17.45
C CYS A 97 -2.12 7.35 17.02
N ASP A 98 -1.19 6.97 17.90
CA ASP A 98 -0.28 5.84 17.65
C ASP A 98 -0.85 4.54 18.24
N ALA A 99 -0.99 3.49 17.43
CA ALA A 99 -1.36 2.16 17.92
C ALA A 99 -0.76 1.05 17.07
N PHE A 100 -0.41 -0.08 17.70
CA PHE A 100 0.19 -1.23 17.02
C PHE A 100 1.45 -0.92 16.21
N GLY A 101 2.21 0.12 16.59
CA GLY A 101 3.36 0.60 15.82
C GLY A 101 2.99 1.29 14.51
N ASN A 102 1.76 1.83 14.39
CA ASN A 102 1.31 2.68 13.30
C ASN A 102 0.88 4.04 13.83
N ALA A 103 1.10 5.08 13.03
CA ALA A 103 0.27 6.27 13.09
C ALA A 103 -1.10 5.94 12.46
N LEU A 104 -2.16 6.25 13.18
CA LEU A 104 -3.54 6.04 12.75
C LEU A 104 -4.25 7.39 12.64
N GLU A 105 -4.88 7.65 11.50
CA GLU A 105 -5.80 8.78 11.32
C GLU A 105 -7.23 8.28 11.44
N ILE A 106 -7.94 8.70 12.50
CA ILE A 106 -9.35 8.36 12.76
C ILE A 106 -10.24 9.46 12.20
N SER A 107 -11.23 9.11 11.39
CA SER A 107 -12.24 10.03 10.85
C SER A 107 -13.65 9.53 11.15
N THR A 108 -14.58 10.45 11.44
CA THR A 108 -16.00 10.16 11.71
C THR A 108 -16.92 10.91 10.75
N PHE A 109 -18.09 10.34 10.45
CA PHE A 109 -19.00 10.82 9.38
C PHE A 109 -20.46 10.83 9.83
N GLU A 110 -21.32 11.53 9.10
CA GLU A 110 -22.77 11.55 9.36
C GLU A 110 -23.44 10.25 8.90
N SER A 111 -22.89 9.63 7.84
CA SER A 111 -23.38 8.39 7.26
C SER A 111 -22.26 7.50 6.70
N SER A 112 -22.57 6.22 6.46
CA SER A 112 -21.69 5.28 5.76
C SER A 112 -21.42 5.69 4.32
N LYS A 113 -22.41 6.30 3.66
CA LYS A 113 -22.25 6.86 2.31
C LYS A 113 -21.21 7.97 2.27
N ASP A 114 -21.22 8.88 3.24
CA ASP A 114 -20.23 9.97 3.33
C ASP A 114 -18.83 9.42 3.64
N ARG A 115 -18.76 8.42 4.52
CA ARG A 115 -17.53 7.68 4.81
C ARG A 115 -16.94 7.03 3.55
N ASP A 116 -17.75 6.33 2.77
CA ASP A 116 -17.31 5.65 1.55
C ASP A 116 -16.84 6.65 0.49
N ALA A 117 -17.60 7.73 0.31
CA ALA A 117 -17.24 8.82 -0.59
C ALA A 117 -15.91 9.48 -0.17
N PHE A 118 -15.72 9.78 1.11
CA PHE A 118 -14.46 10.32 1.63
C PHE A 118 -13.26 9.40 1.36
N VAL A 119 -13.36 8.12 1.74
CA VAL A 119 -12.25 7.14 1.56
C VAL A 119 -11.86 7.06 0.09
N LYS A 120 -12.85 6.98 -0.80
CA LYS A 120 -12.64 6.92 -2.24
C LYS A 120 -12.01 8.21 -2.79
N GLU A 121 -12.64 9.36 -2.56
CA GLU A 121 -12.19 10.64 -3.11
C GLU A 121 -10.81 11.05 -2.61
N ARG A 122 -10.55 10.85 -1.31
CA ARG A 122 -9.24 11.12 -0.72
C ARG A 122 -8.16 10.27 -1.37
N SER A 123 -8.40 8.95 -1.48
CA SER A 123 -7.44 8.05 -2.10
C SER A 123 -7.22 8.39 -3.58
N GLU A 124 -8.30 8.60 -4.35
CA GLU A 124 -8.23 8.96 -5.77
C GLU A 124 -7.50 10.28 -6.03
N SER A 125 -7.74 11.29 -5.20
CA SER A 125 -7.11 12.61 -5.37
C SER A 125 -5.62 12.58 -5.08
N ILE A 126 -5.22 11.91 -4.00
CA ILE A 126 -3.80 11.75 -3.68
C ILE A 126 -3.11 10.95 -4.79
N CYS A 127 -3.72 9.87 -5.29
CA CYS A 127 -3.18 9.11 -6.41
C CYS A 127 -3.04 9.92 -7.69
N ARG A 128 -4.05 10.71 -8.06
CA ARG A 128 -4.02 11.57 -9.26
C ARG A 128 -2.87 12.57 -9.19
N ARG A 129 -2.63 13.15 -8.02
CA ARG A 129 -1.53 14.10 -7.79
C ARG A 129 -0.17 13.41 -7.81
N ALA A 130 -0.04 12.26 -7.17
CA ALA A 130 1.18 11.47 -7.21
C ALA A 130 1.54 11.04 -8.64
N ALA A 131 0.54 10.67 -9.44
CA ALA A 131 0.71 10.38 -10.86
C ALA A 131 1.22 11.62 -11.63
N ALA A 132 0.68 12.81 -11.35
CA ALA A 132 1.11 14.05 -12.01
C ALA A 132 2.58 14.43 -11.76
N VAL A 133 3.15 14.01 -10.62
CA VAL A 133 4.56 14.27 -10.27
C VAL A 133 5.44 13.01 -10.30
N ASN A 134 4.92 11.90 -10.83
CA ASN A 134 5.59 10.59 -10.85
C ASN A 134 6.13 10.14 -9.47
N ALA A 135 5.43 10.49 -8.38
CA ALA A 135 5.81 10.08 -7.04
C ALA A 135 5.28 8.66 -6.75
N PRO A 136 6.14 7.70 -6.35
CA PRO A 136 5.66 6.42 -5.85
C PRO A 136 4.94 6.64 -4.53
N LEU A 137 3.75 6.05 -4.38
CA LEU A 137 3.02 6.05 -3.13
C LEU A 137 2.75 4.62 -2.68
N PRO A 138 2.92 4.32 -1.38
CA PRO A 138 2.41 3.09 -0.82
C PRO A 138 0.87 3.06 -0.96
N PRO A 139 0.27 1.86 -1.00
CA PRO A 139 -1.18 1.74 -1.01
C PRO A 139 -1.76 2.27 0.31
N PHE A 140 -2.94 2.91 0.24
CA PHE A 140 -3.63 3.38 1.42
C PHE A 140 -4.32 2.21 2.11
N GLN A 141 -4.00 2.01 3.39
CA GLN A 141 -4.60 0.96 4.21
C GLN A 141 -5.74 1.57 5.03
N TRP A 142 -6.93 1.03 4.86
CA TRP A 142 -8.15 1.54 5.48
C TRP A 142 -8.82 0.47 6.34
N ALA A 143 -9.24 0.83 7.54
CA ALA A 143 -10.24 0.10 8.31
C ALA A 143 -11.51 0.94 8.31
N THR A 144 -12.66 0.34 8.02
CA THR A 144 -13.90 1.09 7.85
C THR A 144 -15.04 0.40 8.59
N GLY A 145 -15.94 1.18 9.18
CA GLY A 145 -17.20 0.70 9.74
C GLY A 145 -18.29 1.75 9.51
N ASP A 146 -19.49 1.55 10.07
CA ASP A 146 -20.69 2.31 9.67
C ASP A 146 -20.44 3.81 9.43
N LYS A 147 -20.05 4.57 10.46
CA LYS A 147 -19.83 6.03 10.35
C LYS A 147 -18.39 6.47 10.62
N TRP A 148 -17.44 5.58 10.38
CA TRP A 148 -16.03 5.85 10.68
C TRP A 148 -15.08 5.18 9.71
N SER A 149 -13.90 5.78 9.58
CA SER A 149 -12.75 5.19 8.91
C SER A 149 -11.49 5.43 9.73
N VAL A 150 -10.53 4.52 9.60
CA VAL A 150 -9.18 4.67 10.13
C VAL A 150 -8.21 4.41 8.98
N GLN A 151 -7.35 5.38 8.68
CA GLN A 151 -6.20 5.18 7.80
C GLN A 151 -5.00 4.76 8.66
N GLY A 152 -4.19 3.83 8.17
CA GLY A 152 -2.90 3.52 8.78
C GLY A 152 -1.81 3.28 7.74
N ASP A 153 -0.56 3.24 8.17
CA ASP A 153 0.60 3.07 7.29
C ASP A 153 0.84 1.60 6.91
N THR A 154 0.42 0.65 7.74
CA THR A 154 0.62 -0.79 7.50
C THR A 154 -0.67 -1.60 7.53
N ARG A 155 -0.74 -2.60 6.63
CA ARG A 155 -1.88 -3.53 6.53
C ARG A 155 -2.12 -4.27 7.84
N THR A 156 -1.07 -4.68 8.54
CA THR A 156 -1.16 -5.41 9.81
C THR A 156 -1.82 -4.59 10.91
N GLY A 157 -1.47 -3.31 11.05
CA GLY A 157 -2.10 -2.43 12.03
C GLY A 157 -3.58 -2.20 11.71
N VAL A 158 -3.88 -1.92 10.45
CA VAL A 158 -5.25 -1.71 9.97
C VAL A 158 -6.14 -2.95 10.15
N ASN A 159 -5.64 -4.16 9.88
CA ASN A 159 -6.37 -5.40 10.15
C ASN A 159 -6.71 -5.56 11.63
N ARG A 160 -5.79 -5.17 12.54
CA ARG A 160 -6.04 -5.21 13.99
C ARG A 160 -7.09 -4.18 14.41
N VAL A 161 -7.05 -2.99 13.82
CA VAL A 161 -8.07 -1.95 14.03
C VAL A 161 -9.44 -2.45 13.58
N ALA A 162 -9.55 -2.95 12.34
CA ALA A 162 -10.81 -3.50 11.80
C ALA A 162 -11.37 -4.60 12.72
N LYS A 163 -10.52 -5.54 13.15
CA LYS A 163 -10.91 -6.61 14.09
C LYS A 163 -11.39 -6.05 15.44
N ARG A 164 -10.70 -5.06 16.03
CA ARG A 164 -11.10 -4.48 17.33
C ARG A 164 -12.39 -3.69 17.25
N LEU A 165 -12.64 -3.03 16.12
CA LEU A 165 -13.81 -2.16 15.94
C LEU A 165 -15.01 -2.87 15.31
N GLY A 166 -14.85 -4.11 14.86
CA GLY A 166 -15.89 -4.83 14.11
C GLY A 166 -16.15 -4.24 12.73
N GLY A 167 -15.09 -3.75 12.07
CA GLY A 167 -15.13 -3.18 10.72
C GLY A 167 -14.44 -4.05 9.68
N GLU A 168 -14.28 -3.49 8.48
CA GLU A 168 -13.65 -4.14 7.33
C GLU A 168 -12.33 -3.46 6.98
N ALA A 169 -11.30 -4.26 6.69
CA ALA A 169 -10.01 -3.76 6.24
C ALA A 169 -9.91 -3.82 4.72
N SER A 170 -9.66 -2.68 4.07
CA SER A 170 -9.48 -2.54 2.63
C SER A 170 -8.15 -1.86 2.29
N THR A 171 -7.71 -2.05 1.04
CA THR A 171 -6.47 -1.48 0.52
C THR A 171 -6.81 -0.74 -0.75
N TYR A 172 -6.47 0.56 -0.80
CA TYR A 172 -6.65 1.38 -1.99
C TYR A 172 -5.28 1.64 -2.63
N ALA A 173 -5.04 1.03 -3.79
CA ALA A 173 -3.78 1.20 -4.52
C ALA A 173 -3.90 2.33 -5.56
N CYS A 174 -2.82 3.10 -5.75
CA CYS A 174 -2.80 4.12 -6.78
C CYS A 174 -2.66 3.53 -8.19
N PRO A 175 -3.60 3.79 -9.10
CA PRO A 175 -3.44 3.39 -10.49
C PRO A 175 -2.17 4.05 -11.05
N LYS A 176 -1.21 3.24 -11.50
CA LYS A 176 0.02 3.59 -12.24
C LYS A 176 1.33 3.89 -11.45
N ASN A 177 1.34 3.95 -10.12
CA ASN A 177 2.56 4.30 -9.33
C ASN A 177 2.99 3.25 -8.28
N GLU A 178 2.56 2.01 -8.45
CA GLU A 178 2.87 0.93 -7.52
C GLU A 178 4.28 0.42 -7.78
N THR A 179 5.28 0.99 -7.09
CA THR A 179 6.60 0.37 -6.99
C THR A 179 6.81 -0.42 -5.71
N LEU A 180 6.04 -0.24 -4.63
CA LEU A 180 6.16 -1.05 -3.39
C LEU A 180 7.61 -1.29 -2.89
N GLY A 181 8.45 -0.25 -2.94
CA GLY A 181 9.87 -0.34 -2.56
C GLY A 181 10.80 -0.91 -3.65
N TRP A 182 10.25 -1.28 -4.81
CA TRP A 182 10.93 -1.75 -6.02
C TRP A 182 11.37 -0.61 -6.94
N THR A 183 12.15 -0.95 -7.97
CA THR A 183 12.54 0.00 -9.01
C THR A 183 11.47 0.08 -10.10
N THR A 184 11.27 1.26 -10.68
CA THR A 184 10.28 1.49 -11.76
C THR A 184 10.54 0.59 -12.98
N ALA A 185 11.81 0.41 -13.37
CA ALA A 185 12.19 -0.46 -14.47
C ALA A 185 11.84 -1.93 -14.17
N GLY A 186 12.15 -2.42 -12.96
CA GLY A 186 11.80 -3.77 -12.53
C GLY A 186 10.29 -4.01 -12.56
N VAL A 187 9.50 -3.05 -12.07
CA VAL A 187 8.03 -3.12 -12.09
C VAL A 187 7.49 -3.20 -13.51
N ALA A 188 8.01 -2.39 -14.43
CA ALA A 188 7.61 -2.41 -15.83
C ALA A 188 7.89 -3.78 -16.47
N THR A 189 9.08 -4.35 -16.21
CA THR A 189 9.46 -5.69 -16.66
C THR A 189 8.52 -6.76 -16.11
N VAL A 190 8.32 -6.80 -14.79
CA VAL A 190 7.46 -7.79 -14.11
C VAL A 190 6.03 -7.76 -14.65
N ARG A 191 5.42 -6.57 -14.77
CA ARG A 191 4.06 -6.44 -15.31
C ARG A 191 3.96 -6.86 -16.78
N SER A 192 4.96 -6.52 -17.59
CA SER A 192 5.01 -6.90 -19.00
C SER A 192 5.07 -8.42 -19.18
N VAL A 193 5.94 -9.09 -18.41
CA VAL A 193 6.10 -10.54 -18.43
C VAL A 193 4.84 -11.24 -17.90
N ALA A 194 4.31 -10.82 -16.74
CA ALA A 194 3.09 -11.39 -16.19
C ALA A 194 1.90 -11.30 -17.17
N LYS A 195 1.75 -10.18 -17.89
CA LYS A 195 0.71 -10.02 -18.92
C LYS A 195 0.86 -11.00 -20.08
N LYS A 196 2.09 -11.37 -20.46
CA LYS A 196 2.33 -12.38 -21.51
C LYS A 196 2.00 -13.79 -21.02
N ILE A 197 2.40 -14.14 -19.79
CA ILE A 197 2.14 -15.46 -19.18
C ILE A 197 0.64 -15.67 -18.93
N THR A 198 -0.07 -14.65 -18.46
CA THR A 198 -1.53 -14.75 -18.22
C THR A 198 -2.30 -14.98 -19.52
N ARG A 199 -1.86 -14.36 -20.62
CA ARG A 199 -2.41 -14.62 -21.97
C ARG A 199 -2.10 -16.03 -22.49
N SER A 200 -1.08 -16.71 -21.97
CA SER A 200 -0.70 -18.06 -22.41
C SER A 200 -1.40 -19.19 -21.63
N GLY A 201 -2.28 -18.88 -20.67
CA GLY A 201 -3.17 -19.89 -20.08
C GLY A 201 -3.36 -19.84 -18.56
N ILE A 202 -2.63 -19.00 -17.81
CA ILE A 202 -2.93 -18.79 -16.38
C ILE A 202 -4.05 -17.75 -16.23
N LYS A 203 -5.20 -18.17 -15.71
CA LYS A 203 -6.19 -17.25 -15.13
C LYS A 203 -5.67 -16.74 -13.79
N CYS A 204 -5.02 -15.59 -13.83
CA CYS A 204 -4.43 -14.90 -12.70
C CYS A 204 -5.22 -13.61 -12.47
N GLU A 205 -6.45 -13.76 -11.97
CA GLU A 205 -7.34 -12.65 -11.62
C GLU A 205 -6.86 -11.98 -10.33
N GLY A 206 -5.65 -11.42 -10.35
CA GLY A 206 -5.04 -10.87 -9.14
C GLY A 206 -3.52 -10.78 -9.15
N PHE A 207 -2.87 -10.71 -10.31
CA PHE A 207 -1.43 -10.41 -10.33
C PHE A 207 -1.15 -9.09 -9.63
N ALA A 208 -0.47 -9.17 -8.49
CA ALA A 208 -0.10 -8.03 -7.68
C ALA A 208 1.42 -8.01 -7.48
N LEU A 209 1.98 -6.82 -7.34
CA LEU A 209 3.35 -6.72 -6.85
C LEU A 209 3.36 -7.12 -5.37
N MET A 210 4.38 -7.86 -4.96
CA MET A 210 4.61 -8.13 -3.54
C MET A 210 5.28 -6.91 -2.91
N GLU A 211 5.06 -6.64 -1.64
CA GLU A 211 5.84 -5.60 -0.94
C GLU A 211 7.30 -6.04 -0.81
N ARG A 212 8.26 -5.11 -1.03
CA ARG A 212 9.69 -5.43 -0.87
C ARG A 212 10.02 -5.87 0.55
N GLU A 213 9.38 -5.28 1.54
CA GLU A 213 9.53 -5.59 2.95
C GLU A 213 9.06 -7.03 3.25
N ALA A 214 8.02 -7.52 2.56
CA ALA A 214 7.57 -8.91 2.70
C ALA A 214 8.61 -9.90 2.16
N PHE A 215 9.31 -9.56 1.08
CA PHE A 215 10.44 -10.37 0.57
C PHE A 215 11.66 -10.33 1.51
N LEU A 216 11.90 -9.18 2.15
CA LEU A 216 13.02 -8.98 3.08
C LEU A 216 12.78 -9.49 4.50
N GLN A 217 11.58 -9.98 4.82
CA GLN A 217 11.25 -10.41 6.17
C GLN A 217 12.25 -11.49 6.67
N GLY A 218 13.04 -11.15 7.70
CA GLY A 218 14.09 -12.00 8.26
C GLY A 218 15.43 -11.97 7.52
N ARG A 219 15.66 -10.99 6.65
CA ARG A 219 16.82 -10.91 5.73
C ARG A 219 17.41 -9.50 5.62
N ASP A 220 17.79 -8.94 6.76
CA ASP A 220 18.36 -7.58 6.80
C ASP A 220 19.63 -7.48 5.94
N GLY A 221 19.64 -6.51 5.02
CA GLY A 221 20.77 -6.26 4.11
C GLY A 221 20.90 -7.23 2.93
N ALA A 222 19.99 -8.19 2.75
CA ALA A 222 20.00 -9.07 1.59
C ALA A 222 19.74 -8.30 0.30
N LYS A 223 20.40 -8.73 -0.79
CA LYS A 223 20.05 -8.26 -2.13
C LYS A 223 18.67 -8.79 -2.51
N THR A 224 17.91 -8.00 -3.24
CA THR A 224 16.56 -8.35 -3.70
C THR A 224 16.51 -8.36 -5.22
N PRO A 225 15.46 -8.93 -5.85
CA PRO A 225 15.14 -8.58 -7.23
C PRO A 225 14.84 -7.07 -7.34
N THR A 226 14.82 -6.54 -8.56
CA THR A 226 14.45 -5.14 -8.81
C THR A 226 12.95 -4.92 -8.69
N ALA A 227 12.14 -5.96 -8.87
CA ALA A 227 10.72 -6.05 -8.51
C ALA A 227 10.29 -7.51 -8.40
N LEU A 228 9.24 -7.78 -7.63
CA LEU A 228 8.61 -9.10 -7.53
C LEU A 228 7.09 -8.95 -7.53
N GLY A 229 6.41 -9.76 -8.31
CA GLY A 229 4.96 -9.90 -8.25
C GLY A 229 4.54 -11.36 -8.27
N ALA A 230 3.35 -11.61 -7.75
CA ALA A 230 2.80 -12.94 -7.65
C ALA A 230 1.29 -12.95 -7.84
N CYS A 231 0.75 -14.13 -8.11
CA CYS A 231 -0.65 -14.44 -7.87
C CYS A 231 -0.83 -15.92 -7.57
N VAL A 232 -1.98 -16.23 -7.01
CA VAL A 232 -2.52 -17.58 -6.93
C VAL A 232 -3.63 -17.65 -7.96
N SER A 233 -3.58 -18.61 -8.87
CA SER A 233 -4.67 -18.86 -9.82
C SER A 233 -5.88 -19.42 -9.08
N THR A 234 -7.03 -19.46 -9.76
CA THR A 234 -8.26 -20.11 -9.25
C THR A 234 -8.11 -21.59 -8.92
N ASP A 235 -7.04 -22.24 -9.40
CA ASP A 235 -6.73 -23.64 -9.17
C ASP A 235 -5.62 -23.81 -8.11
N ASP A 236 -5.44 -22.82 -7.25
CA ASP A 236 -4.39 -22.73 -6.22
C ASP A 236 -2.94 -22.81 -6.75
N LYS A 237 -2.75 -22.53 -8.04
CA LYS A 237 -1.41 -22.56 -8.64
C LYS A 237 -0.73 -21.20 -8.51
N ALA A 238 0.49 -21.20 -7.98
CA ALA A 238 1.24 -19.97 -7.81
C ALA A 238 1.97 -19.55 -9.09
N LEU A 239 1.90 -18.26 -9.42
CA LEU A 239 2.75 -17.58 -10.38
C LEU A 239 3.64 -16.60 -9.61
N PHE A 240 4.95 -16.65 -9.85
CA PHE A 240 5.90 -15.62 -9.42
C PHE A 240 6.61 -15.03 -10.62
N VAL A 241 6.81 -13.72 -10.65
CA VAL A 241 7.57 -13.03 -11.69
C VAL A 241 8.48 -12.00 -11.04
N ALA A 242 9.78 -12.09 -11.29
CA ALA A 242 10.80 -11.19 -10.76
C ALA A 242 11.57 -10.49 -11.89
N GLY A 243 11.91 -9.22 -11.67
CA GLY A 243 12.83 -8.44 -12.49
C GLY A 243 14.21 -8.34 -11.86
N PHE A 244 15.25 -8.16 -12.67
CA PHE A 244 16.65 -8.11 -12.26
C PHE A 244 17.38 -6.95 -12.96
N GLY A 245 18.47 -6.49 -12.36
CA GLY A 245 19.22 -5.35 -12.87
C GLY A 245 20.48 -5.09 -12.06
N LYS A 246 21.13 -3.94 -12.27
CA LYS A 246 22.36 -3.60 -11.56
C LYS A 246 22.11 -3.57 -10.04
N GLY A 247 22.87 -4.37 -9.31
CA GLY A 247 22.80 -4.45 -7.84
C GLY A 247 21.71 -5.36 -7.29
N SER A 248 20.90 -6.02 -8.13
CA SER A 248 19.95 -7.04 -7.67
C SER A 248 20.65 -8.30 -7.19
N MET A 249 19.90 -9.19 -6.54
CA MET A 249 20.35 -10.56 -6.30
C MET A 249 20.56 -11.30 -7.63
N PRO A 250 21.39 -12.36 -7.64
CA PRO A 250 21.51 -13.25 -8.80
C PRO A 250 20.17 -13.94 -9.12
N LYS A 251 19.91 -14.13 -10.42
CA LYS A 251 18.69 -14.81 -10.90
C LYS A 251 18.57 -16.24 -10.39
N ASP A 252 19.69 -16.96 -10.42
CA ASP A 252 19.71 -18.38 -10.03
C ASP A 252 19.44 -18.56 -8.54
N ASP A 253 19.92 -17.64 -7.70
CA ASP A 253 19.63 -17.61 -6.26
C ASP A 253 18.13 -17.42 -6.01
N PHE A 254 17.48 -16.48 -6.73
CA PHE A 254 16.04 -16.27 -6.61
C PHE A 254 15.26 -17.53 -7.02
N VAL A 255 15.63 -18.16 -8.14
CA VAL A 255 14.97 -19.37 -8.63
C VAL A 255 15.13 -20.51 -7.63
N ALA A 256 16.35 -20.76 -7.17
CA ALA A 256 16.65 -21.80 -6.18
C ALA A 256 15.88 -21.57 -4.88
N GLU A 257 15.81 -20.31 -4.43
CA GLU A 257 15.10 -19.96 -3.21
C GLU A 257 13.59 -20.23 -3.32
N ILE A 258 12.93 -19.74 -4.36
CA ILE A 258 11.48 -19.94 -4.51
C ILE A 258 11.15 -21.42 -4.76
N LEU A 259 11.95 -22.13 -5.55
CA LEU A 259 11.79 -23.58 -5.78
C LEU A 259 12.25 -24.44 -4.58
N SER A 260 12.86 -23.88 -3.54
CA SER A 260 13.10 -24.60 -2.28
C SER A 260 11.87 -24.57 -1.35
N SER A 261 10.90 -23.68 -1.63
CA SER A 261 9.68 -23.55 -0.83
C SER A 261 8.78 -24.76 -1.00
N LYS A 262 8.51 -25.46 0.11
CA LYS A 262 7.56 -26.59 0.14
C LYS A 262 6.17 -26.20 -0.36
N THR A 263 5.76 -24.95 -0.17
CA THR A 263 4.45 -24.45 -0.63
C THR A 263 4.42 -24.32 -2.15
N VAL A 264 5.50 -23.82 -2.76
CA VAL A 264 5.59 -23.69 -4.22
C VAL A 264 5.72 -25.06 -4.89
N CYS A 265 6.50 -25.94 -4.27
CA CYS A 265 6.75 -27.29 -4.79
C CYS A 265 5.76 -28.35 -4.30
N ALA A 266 4.67 -27.93 -3.64
CA ALA A 266 3.52 -28.79 -3.38
C ALA A 266 2.82 -29.22 -4.68
N SER A 267 3.11 -28.54 -5.79
CA SER A 267 2.69 -28.91 -7.14
C SER A 267 3.85 -28.75 -8.14
N PRO A 268 3.87 -29.53 -9.23
CA PRO A 268 4.91 -29.42 -10.25
C PRO A 268 5.04 -27.99 -10.80
N SER A 269 6.20 -27.39 -10.57
CA SER A 269 6.51 -26.00 -10.93
C SER A 269 7.82 -25.94 -11.71
N GLN A 270 7.91 -24.97 -12.62
CA GLN A 270 9.06 -24.79 -13.50
C GLN A 270 9.41 -23.31 -13.64
N ALA A 271 10.71 -23.03 -13.61
CA ALA A 271 11.25 -21.73 -13.89
C ALA A 271 11.29 -21.46 -15.41
N ILE A 272 11.05 -20.20 -15.77
CA ILE A 272 11.26 -19.65 -17.10
C ILE A 272 12.20 -18.46 -16.94
N ILE A 273 13.29 -18.45 -17.70
CA ILE A 273 14.38 -17.49 -17.56
C ILE A 273 14.42 -16.57 -18.78
N GLY A 274 14.49 -15.27 -18.53
CA GLY A 274 14.77 -14.25 -19.52
C GLY A 274 16.07 -13.48 -19.25
N PRO A 275 16.40 -12.49 -20.08
CA PRO A 275 17.63 -11.71 -19.95
C PRO A 275 17.74 -10.97 -18.60
N ASP A 276 16.68 -10.31 -18.18
CA ASP A 276 16.57 -9.45 -16.99
C ASP A 276 15.37 -9.81 -16.12
N TRP A 277 14.79 -10.99 -16.31
CA TRP A 277 13.63 -11.46 -15.54
C TRP A 277 13.67 -12.98 -15.36
N ALA A 278 12.90 -13.47 -14.39
CA ALA A 278 12.61 -14.88 -14.19
C ALA A 278 11.15 -15.03 -13.74
N ALA A 279 10.51 -16.13 -14.12
CA ALA A 279 9.19 -16.48 -13.67
C ALA A 279 9.16 -17.93 -13.18
N ILE A 280 8.31 -18.22 -12.20
CA ILE A 280 8.00 -19.58 -11.76
C ILE A 280 6.52 -19.79 -11.99
N VAL A 281 6.21 -20.81 -12.78
CA VAL A 281 4.87 -21.17 -13.23
C VAL A 281 4.64 -22.66 -13.00
N PRO A 282 3.38 -23.13 -13.00
CA PRO A 282 3.08 -24.56 -13.06
C PRO A 282 3.74 -25.23 -14.27
N ALA A 283 4.38 -26.39 -14.07
CA ALA A 283 5.12 -27.09 -15.11
C ALA A 283 4.30 -27.37 -16.40
N PRO A 284 3.00 -27.75 -16.34
CA PRO A 284 2.22 -28.05 -17.56
C PRO A 284 2.08 -26.88 -18.54
N ILE A 285 2.20 -25.64 -18.07
CA ILE A 285 2.05 -24.44 -18.92
C ILE A 285 3.38 -23.76 -19.22
N ALA A 286 4.48 -24.22 -18.62
CA ALA A 286 5.78 -23.59 -18.74
C ALA A 286 6.26 -23.50 -20.20
N PRO A 287 6.07 -24.52 -21.06
CA PRO A 287 6.44 -24.40 -22.48
C PRO A 287 5.70 -23.27 -23.20
N ALA A 288 4.37 -23.17 -23.03
CA ALA A 288 3.56 -22.13 -23.67
C ALA A 288 3.91 -20.73 -23.15
N ALA A 289 4.12 -20.60 -21.85
CA ALA A 289 4.56 -19.35 -21.24
C ALA A 289 5.96 -18.95 -21.73
N ALA A 290 6.92 -19.88 -21.81
CA ALA A 290 8.27 -19.63 -22.31
C ALA A 290 8.25 -19.11 -23.76
N THR A 291 7.46 -19.73 -24.63
CA THR A 291 7.23 -19.25 -26.00
C THR A 291 6.63 -17.85 -26.02
N ALA A 292 5.59 -17.58 -25.22
CA ALA A 292 4.91 -16.29 -25.20
C ALA A 292 5.81 -15.15 -24.69
N THR A 293 6.71 -15.45 -23.76
CA THR A 293 7.63 -14.46 -23.18
C THR A 293 8.96 -14.35 -23.94
N GLY A 294 9.29 -15.30 -24.81
CA GLY A 294 10.63 -15.44 -25.41
C GLY A 294 11.69 -15.87 -24.39
N GLY A 295 11.27 -16.61 -23.36
CA GLY A 295 12.16 -17.13 -22.31
C GLY A 295 12.57 -18.57 -22.57
N THR A 296 13.51 -19.08 -21.78
CA THR A 296 13.95 -20.48 -21.80
C THR A 296 13.49 -21.22 -20.57
N LEU A 297 13.21 -22.52 -20.71
CA LEU A 297 12.87 -23.37 -19.57
C LEU A 297 14.09 -23.57 -18.66
N GLY A 298 13.87 -23.49 -17.36
CA GLY A 298 14.89 -23.66 -16.32
C GLY A 298 14.55 -24.80 -15.36
N ALA A 299 15.06 -24.66 -14.13
CA ALA A 299 14.89 -25.62 -13.05
C ALA A 299 13.42 -25.94 -12.74
N THR A 300 13.18 -27.14 -12.21
CA THR A 300 11.84 -27.65 -11.86
C THR A 300 11.82 -28.15 -10.42
N CYS A 301 10.64 -28.22 -9.83
CA CYS A 301 10.39 -28.90 -8.56
C CYS A 301 8.97 -29.49 -8.53
N GLY A 302 8.69 -30.33 -7.52
CA GLY A 302 7.40 -31.02 -7.38
C GLY A 302 7.33 -32.22 -8.31
N SER A 303 7.79 -33.37 -7.81
CA SER A 303 7.73 -34.69 -8.45
C SER A 303 6.63 -35.54 -7.83
#